data_AF-A0A4Q9LA56-F1
#
_entry.id   AF-A0A4Q9LA56-F1
#
_cell.length_a   1.000
_cell.length_b   1.000
_cell.length_c   1.000
_cell.angle_alpha   90.00
_cell.angle_beta   90.00
_cell.angle_gamma   90.00
#
_symmetry.space_group_name_H-M   'P 1'
#
loop_
_entity.id
_entity.type
_entity.pdbx_description
1 polymer ?
#
loop_
_entity_poly.entity_id
_entity_poly.type
_entity_poly.pdbx_seq_one_letter_code
_entity_poly.pdbx_strand_id
1 'polypeptide(L)'
;MILPPELYTRERQEYDLKDLKMYYFLIMDLNLGENINIKRSFFWLKKLVGTERFLEEVTFLRDFIYACRANRHAIDSNFKNILEKMECFKTQTGKKIVGN
;
A
#
# COMPACT_ATOMS: atom_id res chain seq x y z
N MET A 1 2.43 -13.77 -21.29
CA MET A 1 2.46 -13.21 -19.92
C MET A 1 3.82 -12.56 -19.77
N ILE A 2 3.89 -11.25 -19.52
CA ILE A 2 5.18 -10.58 -19.26
C ILE A 2 5.56 -10.94 -17.83
N LEU A 3 6.70 -11.61 -17.65
CA LEU A 3 7.21 -11.91 -16.32
C LEU A 3 7.65 -10.61 -15.64
N PRO A 4 7.27 -10.37 -14.37
CA PRO A 4 7.78 -9.21 -13.66
C PRO A 4 9.31 -9.34 -13.51
N PRO A 5 10.05 -8.21 -13.48
CA PRO A 5 11.49 -8.24 -13.27
C PRO A 5 11.88 -8.86 -11.92
N GLU A 6 13.11 -9.34 -11.84
CA GLU A 6 13.65 -9.98 -10.63
C GLU A 6 13.67 -9.03 -9.43
N LEU A 7 13.41 -9.56 -8.24
CA LEU A 7 13.44 -8.78 -7.00
C LEU A 7 14.83 -8.16 -6.76
N TYR A 8 14.84 -7.05 -6.04
CA TYR A 8 16.02 -6.27 -5.68
C TYR A 8 16.80 -5.68 -6.86
N THR A 9 16.22 -5.70 -8.07
CA THR A 9 16.78 -5.03 -9.25
C THR A 9 16.21 -3.62 -9.42
N ARG A 10 16.97 -2.74 -10.10
CA ARG A 10 16.48 -1.42 -10.48
C ARG A 10 15.25 -1.50 -11.40
N GLU A 11 15.25 -2.44 -12.33
CA GLU A 11 14.12 -2.65 -13.24
C GLU A 11 12.85 -2.98 -12.45
N ARG A 12 12.97 -3.81 -11.40
CA ARG A 12 11.84 -4.11 -10.54
C ARG A 12 11.37 -2.91 -9.73
N GLN A 13 12.28 -2.09 -9.20
CA GLN A 13 11.90 -0.85 -8.52
C GLN A 13 11.11 0.08 -9.45
N GLU A 14 11.55 0.22 -10.71
CA GLU A 14 10.86 1.03 -11.71
C GLU A 14 9.49 0.44 -12.07
N TYR A 15 9.38 -0.88 -12.14
CA TYR A 15 8.11 -1.59 -12.33
C TYR A 15 7.14 -1.32 -11.16
N ASP A 16 7.58 -1.55 -9.92
CA ASP A 16 6.78 -1.36 -8.71
C ASP A 16 6.36 0.12 -8.51
N LEU A 17 7.21 1.07 -8.91
CA LEU A 17 6.88 2.50 -8.89
C LEU A 17 5.79 2.86 -9.91
N LYS A 18 5.73 2.19 -11.07
CA LYS A 18 4.64 2.38 -12.04
C LYS A 18 3.32 1.88 -11.45
N ASP A 19 3.33 0.74 -10.76
CA ASP A 19 2.17 0.22 -10.05
C ASP A 19 1.69 1.19 -8.97
N LEU A 20 2.61 1.71 -8.14
CA LEU A 20 2.27 2.74 -7.16
C LEU A 20 1.69 4.00 -7.80
N LYS A 21 2.25 4.46 -8.92
CA LYS A 21 1.73 5.63 -9.63
C LYS A 21 0.31 5.40 -10.13
N MET A 22 0.01 4.20 -10.64
CA MET A 22 -1.36 3.83 -11.03
C MET A 22 -2.31 3.89 -9.83
N TYR A 23 -1.94 3.29 -8.68
CA TYR A 23 -2.77 3.35 -7.48
C TYR A 23 -2.98 4.76 -6.96
N TYR A 24 -1.97 5.64 -7.09
CA TYR A 24 -2.10 7.05 -6.71
C TYR A 24 -3.19 7.75 -7.54
N PHE A 25 -3.24 7.54 -8.86
CA PHE A 25 -4.30 8.09 -9.69
C PHE A 25 -5.69 7.59 -9.28
N LEU A 26 -5.82 6.29 -9.00
CA LEU A 26 -7.11 5.73 -8.52
C LEU A 26 -7.56 6.35 -7.20
N ILE A 27 -6.63 6.65 -6.30
CA ILE A 27 -6.92 7.33 -5.04
C ILE A 27 -7.35 8.78 -5.26
N MET A 28 -6.71 9.49 -6.19
CA MET A 28 -7.10 10.85 -6.57
C MET A 28 -8.51 10.86 -7.17
N ASP A 29 -8.83 9.91 -8.06
CA ASP A 29 -10.16 9.76 -8.66
C ASP A 29 -11.25 9.45 -7.61
N LEU A 30 -10.88 8.84 -6.49
CA LEU A 30 -11.76 8.59 -5.35
C LEU A 30 -11.85 9.77 -4.37
N ASN A 31 -11.22 10.91 -4.66
CA ASN A 31 -11.08 12.08 -3.77
C ASN A 31 -10.45 11.74 -2.40
N LEU A 32 -9.58 10.73 -2.36
CA LEU A 32 -8.90 10.28 -1.15
C LEU A 32 -7.47 10.82 -1.02
N GLY A 33 -7.03 11.65 -1.97
CA GLY A 33 -5.66 12.17 -2.06
C GLY A 33 -5.17 12.94 -0.83
N GLU A 34 -6.07 13.60 -0.10
CA GLU A 34 -5.74 14.38 1.09
C GLU A 34 -5.66 13.55 2.39
N ASN A 35 -6.08 12.29 2.36
CA ASN A 35 -6.08 11.46 3.55
C ASN A 35 -4.65 11.14 4.03
N ILE A 36 -4.33 11.55 5.27
CA ILE A 36 -2.98 11.41 5.84
C ILE A 36 -2.51 9.95 5.91
N ASN A 37 -3.41 9.00 6.17
CA ASN A 37 -3.06 7.59 6.28
C ASN A 37 -2.74 6.98 4.91
N ILE A 38 -3.41 7.45 3.86
CA ILE A 38 -3.10 7.05 2.48
C ILE A 38 -1.76 7.63 2.07
N LYS A 39 -1.50 8.92 2.31
CA LYS A 39 -0.18 9.56 2.08
C LYS A 39 0.95 8.79 2.79
N ARG A 40 0.75 8.41 4.06
CA ARG A 40 1.70 7.59 4.83
C ARG A 40 1.91 6.20 4.22
N SER A 41 0.85 5.57 3.72
CA SER A 41 0.93 4.25 3.07
C SER A 41 1.75 4.33 1.78
N PHE A 42 1.52 5.34 0.93
CA PHE A 42 2.35 5.56 -0.27
C PHE A 42 3.81 5.83 0.07
N PHE A 43 4.08 6.66 1.09
CA PHE A 43 5.44 6.94 1.53
C PHE A 43 6.15 5.67 2.01
N TRP A 44 5.45 4.81 2.76
CA TRP A 44 5.97 3.54 3.23
C TRP A 44 6.24 2.56 2.08
N LEU A 45 5.25 2.34 1.20
CA LEU A 45 5.40 1.44 0.05
C LEU A 45 6.53 1.89 -0.89
N LYS A 46 6.72 3.21 -1.06
CA LYS A 46 7.85 3.76 -1.83
C LYS A 46 9.22 3.33 -1.25
N LYS A 47 9.34 3.08 0.06
CA LYS A 47 10.57 2.58 0.67
C LYS A 47 10.79 1.08 0.46
N LEU A 48 9.74 0.35 0.09
CA LEU A 48 9.77 -1.11 -0.09
C LEU A 48 9.91 -1.54 -1.54
N VAL A 49 9.79 -0.63 -2.51
CA VAL A 49 9.85 -0.95 -3.95
C VAL A 49 11.06 -1.83 -4.29
N GLY A 50 10.86 -2.79 -5.17
CA GLY A 50 11.87 -3.78 -5.52
C GLY A 50 11.94 -4.98 -4.58
N THR A 51 11.34 -4.92 -3.39
CA THR A 51 11.47 -5.99 -2.37
C THR A 51 10.23 -6.90 -2.34
N GLU A 52 10.36 -8.09 -1.75
CA GLU A 52 9.24 -9.00 -1.51
C GLU A 52 8.13 -8.35 -0.67
N ARG A 53 8.52 -7.56 0.35
CA ARG A 53 7.57 -6.86 1.23
C ARG A 53 6.69 -5.86 0.48
N PHE A 54 7.16 -5.29 -0.63
CA PHE A 54 6.31 -4.44 -1.46
C PHE A 54 5.13 -5.23 -2.03
N LEU A 55 5.36 -6.45 -2.52
CA LEU A 55 4.31 -7.30 -3.08
C LEU A 55 3.26 -7.65 -2.03
N GLU A 56 3.70 -8.00 -0.83
CA GLU A 56 2.80 -8.32 0.28
C GLU A 56 1.96 -7.08 0.64
N GLU A 57 2.62 -5.95 0.85
CA GLU A 57 1.96 -4.78 1.43
C GLU A 57 1.12 -3.99 0.41
N VAL A 58 1.49 -4.01 -0.88
CA VAL A 58 0.73 -3.31 -1.93
C VAL A 58 -0.64 -3.95 -2.16
N THR A 59 -0.81 -5.23 -1.85
CA THR A 59 -2.12 -5.91 -1.96
C THR A 59 -3.16 -5.27 -1.05
N PHE A 60 -2.78 -4.82 0.15
CA PHE A 60 -3.71 -4.13 1.05
C PHE A 60 -4.19 -2.80 0.47
N LEU A 61 -3.28 -2.02 -0.12
CA LEU A 61 -3.65 -0.77 -0.80
C LEU A 61 -4.58 -1.04 -1.98
N ARG A 62 -4.26 -2.06 -2.79
CA ARG A 62 -5.07 -2.49 -3.93
C ARG A 62 -6.48 -2.89 -3.49
N ASP A 63 -6.59 -3.76 -2.50
CA ASP A 63 -7.86 -4.28 -2.01
C ASP A 63 -8.70 -3.17 -1.37
N PHE A 64 -8.05 -2.25 -0.65
CA PHE A 64 -8.67 -1.02 -0.16
C PHE A 64 -9.27 -0.17 -1.29
N ILE A 65 -8.48 0.12 -2.33
CA ILE A 65 -8.94 0.90 -3.49
C ILE A 65 -10.13 0.24 -4.17
N TYR A 66 -10.09 -1.08 -4.38
CA TYR A 66 -11.21 -1.81 -4.98
C TYR A 66 -12.45 -1.82 -4.09
N ALA A 67 -12.30 -1.97 -2.78
CA ALA A 67 -13.42 -1.86 -1.84
C ALA A 67 -14.08 -0.47 -1.89
N CYS A 68 -13.28 0.60 -2.00
CA CYS A 68 -13.79 1.97 -2.18
C CYS A 68 -14.49 2.15 -3.52
N ARG A 69 -13.96 1.57 -4.61
CA ARG A 69 -14.62 1.63 -5.93
C ARG A 69 -15.96 0.88 -5.96
N ALA A 70 -16.02 -0.28 -5.31
CA ALA A 70 -17.24 -1.08 -5.24
C ALA A 70 -18.34 -0.41 -4.40
N ASN A 71 -17.96 0.32 -3.34
CA ASN A 71 -18.88 0.93 -2.38
C ASN A 71 -18.76 2.46 -2.34
N ARG A 72 -19.10 3.17 -3.44
CA ARG A 72 -19.06 4.64 -3.51
C ARG A 72 -19.79 5.38 -2.38
N HIS A 73 -20.70 4.72 -1.65
CA HIS A 73 -21.50 5.30 -0.56
C HIS A 73 -21.17 4.81 0.87
N ALA A 74 -20.23 3.88 1.07
CA ALA A 74 -19.93 3.32 2.40
C ALA A 74 -18.47 3.58 2.84
N ILE A 75 -17.88 4.66 2.35
CA ILE A 75 -16.47 5.01 2.57
C ILE A 75 -16.18 5.21 4.07
N ASP A 76 -17.12 5.76 4.84
CA ASP A 76 -16.85 6.11 6.25
C ASP A 76 -16.83 4.92 7.23
N SER A 77 -17.63 3.87 7.02
CA SER A 77 -17.71 2.75 7.97
C SER A 77 -16.64 1.68 7.78
N ASN A 78 -16.13 1.50 6.55
CA ASN A 78 -15.09 0.51 6.24
C ASN A 78 -13.66 1.02 6.39
N PHE A 79 -13.46 2.34 6.38
CA PHE A 79 -12.13 2.95 6.49
C PHE A 79 -11.47 2.64 7.85
N LYS A 80 -12.25 2.63 8.94
CA LYS A 80 -11.75 2.35 10.28
C LYS A 80 -11.19 0.92 10.42
N ASN A 81 -11.92 -0.08 9.92
CA ASN A 81 -11.50 -1.49 9.99
C ASN A 81 -10.25 -1.79 9.15
N ILE A 82 -10.08 -1.12 8.00
CA ILE A 82 -8.91 -1.35 7.13
C ILE A 82 -7.69 -0.60 7.68
N LEU A 83 -7.86 0.62 8.18
CA LEU A 83 -6.79 1.36 8.84
C LEU A 83 -6.32 0.70 10.13
N GLU A 84 -7.22 0.17 10.96
CA GLU A 84 -6.84 -0.57 12.18
C GLU A 84 -5.97 -1.79 11.82
N LYS A 85 -6.29 -2.49 10.73
CA LYS A 85 -5.44 -3.58 10.22
C LYS A 85 -4.07 -3.07 9.77
N MET A 86 -3.99 -1.96 9.04
CA MET A 86 -2.72 -1.36 8.61
C MET A 86 -1.89 -0.79 9.78
N GLU A 87 -2.52 -0.26 10.84
CA GLU A 87 -1.85 0.17 12.06
C GLU A 87 -1.35 -1.01 12.90
N CYS A 88 -2.07 -2.13 12.92
CA CYS A 88 -1.65 -3.37 13.60
C CYS A 88 -0.34 -3.94 13.03
N PHE A 89 -0.05 -3.75 11.74
CA PHE A 89 1.22 -4.19 11.15
C PHE A 89 2.43 -3.35 11.61
N LYS A 90 2.24 -2.06 11.93
CA LYS A 90 3.32 -1.19 12.44
C LYS A 90 3.78 -1.62 13.84
N THR A 91 2.88 -2.14 14.68
CA THR A 91 3.19 -2.56 16.04
C THR A 91 3.84 -3.94 16.12
N GLN A 92 3.64 -4.82 15.12
CA GLN A 92 4.31 -6.12 15.06
C GLN A 92 5.77 -6.03 14.59
N THR A 93 6.12 -5.06 13.74
CA THR A 93 7.53 -4.83 13.34
C THR A 93 8.34 -4.02 14.36
N GLY A 94 7.70 -3.51 15.43
CA GLY A 94 8.35 -2.76 16.51
C GLY A 94 8.76 -3.58 17.74
N LYS A 95 8.39 -4.87 17.83
CA LYS A 95 8.78 -5.78 18.92
C LYS A 95 9.75 -6.85 18.45
N LYS A 96 10.93 -6.44 17.96
CA LYS A 96 12.10 -7.34 17.91
C LYS A 96 13.42 -6.58 17.93
N ILE A 97 13.57 -5.64 18.86
CA ILE A 97 14.89 -5.21 19.34
C ILE A 97 14.79 -4.96 20.84
N VAL A 98 14.78 -6.03 21.62
CA VAL A 98 15.45 -6.06 22.92
C VAL A 98 16.26 -7.34 22.87
N GLY A 99 17.54 -7.17 22.56
CA GLY A 99 18.53 -8.22 22.65
C GLY A 99 18.91 -8.47 24.11
N ASN A 100 19.39 -9.69 24.33
CA ASN A 100 20.15 -10.23 25.46
C ASN A 100 19.56 -10.03 26.88
#